data_AF-A0A8G2BPT6-F1
#
_entry.id   AF-A0A8G2BPT6-F1
#
_cell.length_a   1.000
_cell.length_b   1.000
_cell.length_c   1.000
_cell.angle_alpha   90.00
_cell.angle_beta   90.00
_cell.angle_gamma   90.00
#
_symmetry.space_group_name_H-M   'P 1'
#
loop_
_entity.id
_entity.type
_entity.pdbx_description
1 polymer ?
#
loop_
_entity_poly.entity_id
_entity_poly.type
_entity_poly.pdbx_seq_one_letter_code
_entity_poly.pdbx_strand_id
1 'polypeptide(L)' 'ILIGIQIADAIAAGIPNAIAAKRAVERMVAERRNPTDAEWAEINAVTDELRAKLHGDSSA' A
#
# COMPACT_ATOMS: atom_id res chain seq x y z
N ILE A 1 -11.79 2.78 -2.79
CA ILE A 1 -11.94 1.31 -2.92
C ILE A 1 -10.69 0.65 -3.52
N LEU A 2 -9.99 1.27 -4.49
CA LEU A 2 -8.77 0.70 -5.10
C LEU A 2 -7.56 0.55 -4.13
N ILE A 3 -7.38 1.49 -3.19
CA ILE A 3 -6.25 1.47 -2.23
C ILE A 3 -6.25 0.22 -1.34
N GLY A 4 -7.44 -0.20 -0.87
CA GLY A 4 -7.57 -1.37 0.00
C GLY A 4 -7.18 -2.67 -0.70
N ILE A 5 -7.48 -2.77 -2.00
CA ILE A 5 -7.14 -3.93 -2.84
C ILE A 5 -5.62 -3.97 -3.05
N GLN A 6 -5.00 -2.84 -3.42
CA GLN A 6 -3.55 -2.75 -3.64
C GLN A 6 -2.75 -3.09 -2.39
N ILE A 7 -3.20 -2.69 -1.20
CA ILE A 7 -2.53 -3.04 0.06
C ILE A 7 -2.67 -4.54 0.35
N ALA A 8 -3.83 -5.14 0.09
CA ALA A 8 -4.02 -6.58 0.26
C ALA A 8 -3.10 -7.39 -0.67
N ASP A 9 -2.96 -6.97 -1.93
CA ASP A 9 -2.05 -7.57 -2.90
C ASP A 9 -0.58 -7.41 -2.48
N ALA A 10 -0.21 -6.25 -1.93
CA ALA A 10 1.13 -6.02 -1.39
C ALA A 10 1.45 -6.91 -0.18
N ILE A 11 0.47 -7.16 0.70
CA ILE A 11 0.59 -8.11 1.80
C ILE A 11 0.78 -9.53 1.25
N ALA A 12 -0.02 -9.94 0.28
CA ALA A 12 0.07 -11.26 -0.35
C ALA A 12 1.41 -11.46 -1.08
N ALA A 13 1.95 -10.40 -1.68
CA ALA A 13 3.26 -10.39 -2.32
C ALA A 13 4.43 -10.32 -1.32
N GLY A 14 4.17 -10.25 -0.01
CA GLY A 14 5.21 -10.21 1.03
C GLY A 14 6.00 -8.90 1.05
N ILE A 15 5.39 -7.79 0.64
CA ILE A 15 6.05 -6.48 0.60
C ILE A 15 6.25 -5.95 2.03
N PRO A 16 7.50 -5.62 2.40
CA PRO A 16 7.78 -4.95 3.66
C PRO A 16 6.92 -3.70 3.81
N ASN A 17 6.46 -3.42 5.03
CA ASN A 17 5.62 -2.26 5.36
C ASN A 17 4.18 -2.26 4.82
N ALA A 18 3.75 -3.23 4.00
CA ALA A 18 2.35 -3.31 3.54
C ALA A 18 1.34 -3.45 4.71
N ILE A 19 1.73 -4.16 5.77
CA ILE A 19 0.94 -4.26 7.01
C ILE A 19 0.84 -2.89 7.73
N ALA A 20 1.91 -2.09 7.71
CA ALA A 20 1.90 -0.76 8.31
C ALA A 20 0.99 0.19 7.52
N ALA A 21 1.05 0.15 6.18
CA ALA A 21 0.15 0.89 5.30
C ALA A 21 -1.32 0.52 5.52
N LYS A 22 -1.63 -0.78 5.69
CA LYS A 22 -2.98 -1.23 6.07
C LYS A 22 -3.47 -0.56 7.36
N ARG A 23 -2.64 -0.54 8.41
CA ARG A 23 -3.00 0.08 9.69
C ARG A 23 -3.20 1.59 9.57
N ALA A 24 -2.41 2.27 8.75
CA ALA A 24 -2.58 3.70 8.49
C ALA A 24 -3.94 3.99 7.82
N VAL A 25 -4.30 3.22 6.80
CA VAL A 25 -5.62 3.32 6.15
C VAL A 25 -6.76 3.00 7.11
N GLU A 26 -6.63 1.97 7.95
CA GLU A 26 -7.64 1.64 8.96
C GLU A 26 -7.88 2.78 9.95
N ARG A 27 -6.82 3.45 10.41
CA ARG A 27 -6.94 4.65 11.27
C ARG A 27 -7.62 5.80 10.55
N MET A 28 -7.25 6.10 9.31
CA MET A 28 -7.89 7.16 8.52
C MET A 28 -9.40 6.95 8.36
N VAL A 29 -9.81 5.70 8.09
CA VAL A 29 -11.23 5.33 7.97
C VAL A 29 -11.94 5.50 9.31
N ALA A 30 -11.33 5.04 10.40
CA ALA A 30 -11.89 5.17 11.75
C ALA A 30 -12.06 6.66 12.16
N GLU A 31 -11.08 7.49 11.83
CA GLU A 31 -11.05 8.92 12.14
C GLU A 31 -11.87 9.77 11.14
N ARG A 32 -12.42 9.16 10.08
CA ARG A 32 -13.13 9.85 8.98
C ARG A 32 -12.34 11.02 8.39
N ARG A 33 -11.03 10.86 8.28
CA ARG A 33 -10.14 11.89 7.72
C ARG A 33 -9.45 11.40 6.47
N ASN A 34 -8.99 12.37 5.68
CA ASN A 34 -8.08 12.10 4.58
C ASN A 34 -6.67 11.77 5.10
N PRO A 35 -5.87 11.04 4.33
CA PRO A 35 -4.45 10.86 4.61
C PRO A 35 -3.75 12.21 4.65
N THR A 36 -2.77 12.34 5.55
CA THR A 36 -1.77 13.42 5.48
C THR A 36 -0.81 13.15 4.32
N ASP A 37 -0.07 14.18 3.87
CA ASP A 37 0.91 14.02 2.78
C ASP A 37 1.96 12.93 3.07
N ALA A 38 2.39 12.80 4.33
CA ALA A 38 3.33 11.77 4.76
C ALA A 38 2.73 10.35 4.63
N GLU A 39 1.50 10.15 5.13
CA GLU A 39 0.80 8.86 4.98
C GLU A 39 0.52 8.53 3.51
N TRP A 40 0.32 9.56 2.69
CA TRP A 40 0.13 9.43 1.26
C TRP A 40 1.40 9.01 0.53
N ALA A 41 2.54 9.57 0.92
CA ALA A 41 3.84 9.12 0.43
C ALA A 41 4.12 7.65 0.80
N GLU A 42 3.81 7.23 2.02
CA GLU A 42 3.98 5.83 2.46
C GLU A 42 3.11 4.85 1.66
N ILE A 43 1.84 5.18 1.41
CA ILE A 43 0.93 4.33 0.62
C ILE A 43 1.40 4.22 -0.84
N ASN A 44 1.87 5.33 -1.42
CA ASN A 44 2.43 5.31 -2.77
C ASN A 44 3.70 4.45 -2.84
N ALA A 45 4.60 4.52 -1.86
CA ALA A 45 5.80 3.70 -1.83
C ALA A 45 5.50 2.19 -1.83
N VAL A 46 4.53 1.74 -1.01
CA VAL A 46 4.09 0.34 -1.01
C VAL A 46 3.47 -0.06 -2.35
N THR A 47 2.70 0.84 -2.96
CA THR A 47 2.07 0.59 -4.27
C THR A 47 3.10 0.50 -5.40
N ASP A 48 4.14 1.34 -5.35
CA ASP A 48 5.24 1.32 -6.31
C ASP A 48 6.12 0.08 -6.16
N GLU A 49 6.38 -0.37 -4.93
CA GLU A 49 7.07 -1.63 -4.68
C GLU A 49 6.26 -2.83 -5.18
N LEU A 50 4.94 -2.80 -5.02
CA LEU A 50 4.05 -3.81 -5.58
C LEU A 50 4.11 -3.83 -7.09
N ARG A 51 4.04 -2.66 -7.71
CA ARG A 51 4.17 -2.52 -9.16
C ARG A 51 5.53 -3.04 -9.64
N ALA A 52 6.61 -2.68 -8.96
CA ALA A 52 7.95 -3.14 -9.28
C ALA A 52 8.08 -4.66 -9.18
N LYS A 53 7.46 -5.29 -8.17
CA LYS A 53 7.47 -6.75 -8.02
C LYS A 53 6.66 -7.45 -9.11
N LEU A 54 5.47 -6.94 -9.43
CA LEU A 54 4.60 -7.50 -10.47
C LEU A 54 5.19 -7.37 -11.88
N HIS A 55 5.88 -6.26 -12.18
CA HIS A 55 6.46 -6.01 -13.50
C HIS A 55 7.94 -6.43 -13.61
N GLY A 56 8.66 -6.55 -12.50
CA GLY A 56 10.03 -7.07 -12.44
C GLY A 56 10.10 -8.57 -12.69
N ASP A 57 9.05 -9.31 -12.36
CA ASP A 57 8.89 -10.74 -12.71
C ASP A 57 8.56 -10.96 -14.20
N SER A 58 8.34 -9.89 -14.97
CA SER A 58 8.04 -9.95 -16.42
C SER A 58 9.30 -9.88 -17.30
N SER A 59 10.50 -9.98 -16.70
CA SER A 59 11.79 -9.96 -17.40
C SER A 59 12.68 -11.11 -16.94
N ALA A 60 12.24 -12.35 -17.14
CA ALA A 60 13.07 -13.55 -17.06
C ALA A 60 12.61 -14.56 -18.13
#